data_AF-A0A163LF51-F1
#
_entry.id   AF-A0A163LF51-F1
#
_cell.length_a   1.000
_cell.length_b   1.000
_cell.length_c   1.000
_cell.angle_alpha   90.00
_cell.angle_beta   90.00
_cell.angle_gamma   90.00
#
_symmetry.space_group_name_H-M   'P 1'
#
loop_
_entity.id
_entity.type
_entity.pdbx_description
1 polymer ?
#
loop_
_entity_poly.entity_id
_entity_poly.type
_entity_poly.pdbx_seq_one_letter_code
_entity_poly.pdbx_strand_id
1 'polypeptide(L)'
;MMFLIVLSILLNLVALFAIILLYVRQNRLLALDSQQKRRVTEMEELMSAYMAELKEENDTFLRSLANDVPADVESVTEPPSMVRKKAMDAYQSAPSIDPTDQSDAAEPDIVSMYRAGVSIDEIARASGVGKTEVELFLKFNRDTE
;
A
#
# COMPACT_ATOMS: atom_id res chain seq x y z
N MET A 1 -67.69 -5.36 4.82
CA MET A 1 -67.32 -4.20 3.96
C MET A 1 -66.33 -3.26 4.64
N MET A 2 -66.60 -2.74 5.85
CA MET A 2 -65.68 -1.82 6.55
C MET A 2 -64.25 -2.35 6.75
N PHE A 3 -64.09 -3.65 7.02
CA PHE A 3 -62.76 -4.25 7.20
C PHE A 3 -61.85 -4.10 5.97
N LEU A 4 -62.39 -4.29 4.75
CA LEU A 4 -61.61 -4.14 3.51
C LEU A 4 -61.21 -2.69 3.26
N ILE A 5 -62.07 -1.73 3.66
CA ILE A 5 -61.78 -0.30 3.55
C ILE A 5 -60.66 0.10 4.52
N VAL A 6 -60.76 -0.34 5.79
CA VAL A 6 -59.71 -0.09 6.79
C VAL A 6 -58.39 -0.71 6.37
N LEU A 7 -58.43 -1.95 5.85
CA LEU A 7 -57.23 -2.64 5.37
C LEU A 7 -56.58 -1.91 4.18
N SER A 8 -57.37 -1.43 3.22
CA SER A 8 -56.88 -0.66 2.08
C SER A 8 -56.22 0.66 2.53
N ILE A 9 -56.86 1.39 3.45
CA ILE A 9 -56.31 2.64 4.00
C ILE A 9 -55.02 2.38 4.77
N LEU A 10 -54.97 1.32 5.57
CA LEU A 10 -53.78 0.93 6.33
C LEU A 10 -52.61 0.55 5.40
N LEU A 11 -52.88 -0.20 4.34
CA LEU A 11 -51.86 -0.57 3.35
C LEU A 11 -51.28 0.65 2.63
N ASN A 12 -52.15 1.63 2.28
CA ASN A 12 -51.72 2.88 1.66
C ASN A 12 -50.86 3.73 2.62
N LEU A 13 -51.20 3.79 3.91
CA LEU A 13 -50.39 4.45 4.94
C LEU A 13 -48.99 3.82 5.04
N VAL A 14 -48.90 2.49 5.04
CA VAL A 14 -47.63 1.77 5.05
C VAL A 14 -46.84 2.05 3.77
N ALA A 15 -47.49 2.08 2.61
CA ALA A 15 -46.83 2.40 1.34
C ALA A 15 -46.25 3.83 1.35
N LEU A 16 -47.02 4.81 1.83
CA LEU A 16 -46.57 6.20 1.95
C LEU A 16 -45.39 6.31 2.92
N PHE A 17 -45.46 5.61 4.06
CA PHE A 17 -44.35 5.54 5.02
C PHE A 17 -43.09 4.93 4.40
N ALA A 18 -43.22 3.84 3.64
CA ALA A 18 -42.11 3.22 2.93
C ALA A 18 -41.48 4.16 1.89
N ILE A 19 -42.30 4.91 1.14
CA ILE A 19 -41.82 5.92 0.18
C ILE A 19 -40.99 6.99 0.89
N ILE A 20 -41.47 7.53 2.02
CA ILE A 20 -40.74 8.54 2.80
C ILE A 20 -39.40 7.99 3.30
N LEU A 21 -39.38 6.77 3.85
CA LEU A 21 -38.15 6.14 4.33
C LEU A 21 -37.13 5.93 3.20
N LEU A 22 -37.59 5.50 2.03
CA LEU A 22 -36.74 5.34 0.85
C LEU A 22 -36.20 6.69 0.36
N TYR A 23 -37.05 7.73 0.32
CA TYR A 23 -36.64 9.08 -0.05
C TYR A 23 -35.52 9.63 0.84
N VAL A 24 -35.66 9.49 2.17
CA VAL A 24 -34.63 9.94 3.13
C VAL A 24 -33.33 9.15 2.95
N ARG A 25 -33.42 7.83 2.81
CA ARG A 25 -32.24 6.97 2.63
C ARG A 25 -31.51 7.30 1.31
N GLN A 26 -32.26 7.51 0.24
CA GLN A 26 -31.70 7.84 -1.08
C GLN A 26 -31.06 9.23 -1.09
N ASN A 27 -31.69 10.22 -0.46
CA ASN A 27 -31.12 11.57 -0.32
C ASN A 27 -29.84 11.58 0.53
N ARG A 28 -29.77 10.75 1.58
CA ARG A 28 -28.56 10.59 2.39
C ARG A 28 -27.39 10.02 1.60
N LEU A 29 -27.65 9.03 0.73
CA LEU A 29 -26.62 8.43 -0.12
C LEU A 29 -26.03 9.43 -1.12
N LEU A 30 -26.89 10.25 -1.74
CA LEU A 30 -26.45 11.32 -2.65
C LEU A 30 -25.57 12.36 -1.93
N ALA A 31 -25.95 12.74 -0.71
CA ALA A 31 -25.17 13.67 0.11
C ALA A 31 -23.77 13.11 0.46
N LEU A 32 -23.64 11.81 0.69
CA LEU A 32 -22.36 11.16 0.98
C LEU A 32 -21.40 11.20 -0.21
N ASP A 33 -21.88 11.00 -1.43
CA ASP A 33 -21.05 11.04 -2.65
C ASP A 33 -20.42 12.43 -2.87
N SER A 34 -21.20 13.49 -2.66
CA SER A 34 -20.68 14.87 -2.76
C SER A 34 -19.62 15.20 -1.70
N GLN A 35 -19.77 14.70 -0.47
CA GLN A 35 -18.75 14.84 0.57
C GLN A 35 -17.49 14.04 0.24
N GLN A 36 -17.65 12.85 -0.38
CA GLN A 36 -16.52 12.04 -0.80
C GLN A 36 -15.67 12.76 -1.85
N LYS A 37 -16.29 13.38 -2.87
CA LYS A 37 -15.57 14.17 -3.89
C LYS A 37 -14.79 15.33 -3.28
N ARG A 38 -15.39 16.07 -2.35
CA ARG A 38 -14.69 17.16 -1.64
C ARG A 38 -13.48 16.66 -0.85
N ARG A 39 -13.64 15.56 -0.10
CA ARG A 39 -12.53 14.95 0.66
C ARG A 39 -11.38 14.47 -0.23
N VAL A 40 -11.67 13.98 -1.44
CA VAL A 40 -10.63 13.59 -2.40
C VAL A 40 -9.83 14.80 -2.87
N THR A 41 -10.50 15.90 -3.21
CA THR A 41 -9.81 17.14 -3.61
C THR A 41 -8.95 17.70 -2.48
N GLU A 42 -9.48 17.75 -1.25
CA GLU A 42 -8.72 18.17 -0.07
C GLU A 42 -7.49 17.25 0.16
N MET A 43 -7.63 15.94 -0.05
CA MET A 43 -6.53 14.99 0.03
C MET A 43 -5.48 15.20 -1.07
N GLU A 44 -5.89 15.48 -2.31
CA GLU A 44 -4.98 15.81 -3.42
C GLU A 44 -4.17 17.08 -3.13
N GLU A 45 -4.81 18.10 -2.54
CA GLU A 45 -4.15 19.33 -2.14
C GLU A 45 -3.12 19.10 -1.03
N LEU A 46 -3.49 18.32 0.01
CA LEU A 46 -2.56 17.93 1.07
C LEU A 46 -1.37 17.13 0.52
N MET A 47 -1.62 16.13 -0.32
CA MET A 47 -0.57 15.34 -0.97
C MET A 47 0.37 16.20 -1.81
N SER A 48 -0.18 17.19 -2.53
CA SER A 48 0.61 18.13 -3.33
C SER A 48 1.50 19.03 -2.45
N ALA A 49 0.97 19.53 -1.34
CA ALA A 49 1.74 20.28 -0.35
C ALA A 49 2.86 19.43 0.25
N TYR A 50 2.56 18.20 0.70
CA TYR A 50 3.56 17.26 1.22
C TYR A 50 4.63 16.92 0.18
N MET A 51 4.27 16.69 -1.08
CA MET A 51 5.25 16.40 -2.13
C MET A 51 6.14 17.61 -2.46
N ALA A 52 5.60 18.82 -2.38
CA ALA A 52 6.39 20.04 -2.54
C ALA A 52 7.40 20.19 -1.40
N GLU A 53 6.96 19.99 -0.16
CA GLU A 53 7.81 20.03 1.04
C GLU A 53 8.91 18.97 0.99
N LEU A 54 8.58 17.72 0.66
CA LEU A 54 9.57 16.64 0.50
C LEU A 54 10.59 16.93 -0.59
N LYS A 55 10.16 17.53 -1.71
CA LYS A 55 11.07 17.92 -2.78
C LYS A 55 12.01 19.03 -2.33
N GLU A 56 11.50 20.02 -1.61
CA GLU A 56 12.30 21.12 -1.06
C GLU A 56 13.31 20.63 -0.02
N GLU A 57 12.93 19.70 0.85
CA GLU A 57 13.84 19.05 1.80
C GLU A 57 14.92 18.24 1.09
N ASN A 58 14.58 17.51 0.02
CA ASN A 58 15.55 16.75 -0.78
C ASN A 58 16.56 17.69 -1.46
N ASP A 59 16.09 18.77 -2.09
CA ASP A 59 16.96 19.77 -2.70
C ASP A 59 17.89 20.43 -1.67
N THR A 60 17.38 20.71 -0.47
CA THR A 60 18.16 21.27 0.64
C THR A 60 19.23 20.29 1.11
N PHE A 61 18.87 19.01 1.29
CA PHE A 61 19.80 17.95 1.66
C PHE A 61 20.93 17.77 0.62
N LEU A 62 20.59 17.78 -0.68
CA LEU A 62 21.58 17.71 -1.76
C LEU A 62 22.53 18.91 -1.76
N ARG A 63 22.05 20.11 -1.44
CA ARG A 63 22.89 21.31 -1.31
C ARG A 63 23.83 21.23 -0.11
N SER A 64 23.36 20.73 1.03
CA SER A 64 24.19 20.50 2.20
C SER A 64 25.31 19.50 1.90
N LEU A 65 24.99 18.40 1.20
CA LEU A 65 26.01 17.43 0.75
C LEU A 65 27.02 18.03 -0.23
N ALA A 66 26.58 18.88 -1.17
CA ALA A 66 27.48 19.51 -2.13
C ALA A 66 28.43 20.53 -1.48
N ASN A 67 27.98 21.22 -0.42
CA ASN A 67 28.76 22.26 0.25
C ASN A 67 29.75 21.70 1.29
N ASP A 68 29.52 20.51 1.84
CA ASP A 68 30.42 19.87 2.81
C ASP A 68 31.60 19.11 2.15
N VAL A 69 31.72 19.14 0.81
CA VAL A 69 32.89 18.60 0.10
C VAL A 69 33.95 19.71 0.00
N PRO A 70 35.12 19.59 0.68
CA PRO A 70 36.22 20.53 0.50
C PRO A 70 36.67 20.56 -0.97
N ALA A 71 36.95 21.76 -1.47
CA ALA A 71 37.18 22.14 -2.86
C ALA A 71 38.46 21.57 -3.51
N ASP A 72 38.81 20.31 -3.23
CA ASP A 72 39.97 19.61 -3.83
C ASP A 72 39.59 18.23 -4.40
N VAL A 73 38.31 17.96 -4.58
CA VAL A 73 37.84 16.85 -5.42
C VAL A 73 37.40 17.45 -6.74
N GLU A 74 38.22 17.28 -7.78
CA GLU A 74 37.88 17.60 -9.16
C GLU A 74 36.42 17.22 -9.44
N SER A 75 35.68 18.20 -9.94
CA SER A 75 34.38 18.02 -10.57
C SER A 75 34.47 16.86 -11.57
N VAL A 76 34.04 15.67 -11.16
CA VAL A 76 33.69 14.60 -12.08
C VAL A 76 32.42 15.06 -12.78
N THR A 77 32.61 15.92 -13.78
CA THR A 77 31.63 16.31 -14.77
C THR A 77 31.42 15.13 -15.73
N GLU A 78 31.11 13.95 -15.19
CA GLU A 78 30.59 12.88 -16.04
C GLU A 78 29.13 13.23 -16.33
N PRO A 79 28.74 13.43 -17.60
CA PRO A 79 27.34 13.67 -17.93
C PRO A 79 26.49 12.53 -17.36
N PRO A 80 25.25 12.79 -16.92
CA PRO A 80 24.40 11.79 -16.28
C PRO A 80 24.17 10.52 -17.12
N SER A 81 24.50 10.54 -18.42
CA SER A 81 24.49 9.35 -19.28
C SER A 81 25.65 8.36 -18.98
N MET A 82 26.83 8.86 -18.59
CA MET A 82 28.00 8.05 -18.25
C MET A 82 27.82 7.36 -16.90
N VAL A 83 27.31 8.08 -15.90
CA VAL A 83 26.97 7.52 -14.59
C VAL A 83 25.89 6.44 -14.72
N ARG A 84 24.87 6.68 -15.56
CA ARG A 84 23.84 5.69 -15.88
C ARG A 84 24.41 4.46 -16.58
N LYS A 85 25.31 4.64 -17.55
CA LYS A 85 25.95 3.53 -18.28
C LYS A 85 26.85 2.70 -17.35
N LYS A 86 27.67 3.35 -16.54
CA LYS A 86 28.53 2.69 -15.55
C LYS A 86 27.72 1.95 -14.48
N ALA A 87 26.60 2.52 -14.04
CA ALA A 87 25.66 1.84 -13.15
C ALA A 87 25.02 0.63 -13.83
N MET A 88 24.60 0.74 -15.10
CA MET A 88 24.05 -0.39 -15.86
C MET A 88 25.07 -1.51 -16.05
N ASP A 89 26.32 -1.17 -16.41
CA ASP A 89 27.40 -2.15 -16.56
C ASP A 89 27.75 -2.82 -15.22
N ALA A 90 27.68 -2.08 -14.10
CA ALA A 90 27.83 -2.62 -12.75
C ALA A 90 26.68 -3.56 -12.36
N TYR A 91 25.43 -3.23 -12.73
CA TYR A 91 24.29 -4.13 -12.53
C TYR A 91 24.37 -5.39 -13.41
N GLN A 92 24.99 -5.28 -14.58
CA GLN A 92 25.11 -6.39 -15.53
C GLN A 92 26.31 -7.29 -15.25
N SER A 93 27.30 -6.78 -14.52
CA SER A 93 28.46 -7.53 -14.01
C SER A 93 28.27 -8.05 -12.58
N ALA A 94 27.25 -7.59 -11.86
CA ALA A 94 26.80 -8.23 -10.65
C ALA A 94 26.38 -9.67 -10.96
N PRO A 95 26.78 -10.67 -10.15
CA PRO A 95 26.27 -12.03 -10.29
C PRO A 95 24.74 -11.95 -10.33
N SER A 96 24.15 -12.40 -11.43
CA SER A 96 22.71 -12.56 -11.50
C SER A 96 22.33 -13.55 -10.39
N ILE A 97 21.64 -13.07 -9.37
CA ILE A 97 20.94 -13.93 -8.43
C ILE A 97 19.84 -14.58 -9.27
N ASP A 98 20.14 -15.76 -9.82
CA ASP A 98 19.14 -16.60 -10.44
C ASP A 98 18.14 -16.98 -9.33
N PRO A 99 16.84 -16.65 -9.46
CA PRO A 99 15.83 -17.09 -8.49
C PRO A 99 15.75 -18.62 -8.34
N THR A 100 16.47 -19.36 -9.19
CA THR A 100 16.52 -20.82 -9.25
C THR A 100 17.79 -21.42 -8.65
N ASP A 101 18.79 -20.63 -8.25
CA ASP A 101 19.99 -21.14 -7.58
C ASP A 101 19.71 -21.36 -6.09
N GLN A 102 18.98 -22.45 -5.80
CA GLN A 102 19.02 -23.14 -4.51
C GLN A 102 20.44 -23.68 -4.30
N SER A 103 21.35 -22.80 -3.91
CA SER A 103 22.67 -23.18 -3.41
C SER A 103 22.58 -23.29 -1.89
N ASP A 104 22.18 -24.48 -1.44
CA ASP A 104 22.70 -25.21 -0.27
C ASP A 104 23.10 -24.41 1.00
N ALA A 105 22.42 -23.30 1.30
CA ALA A 105 22.37 -22.74 2.63
C ALA A 105 21.07 -23.25 3.22
N ALA A 106 21.16 -24.02 4.30
CA ALA A 106 20.02 -24.56 5.03
C ALA A 106 19.18 -23.42 5.64
N GLU A 107 18.45 -22.70 4.80
CA GLU A 107 17.40 -21.79 5.23
C GLU A 107 16.25 -22.66 5.73
N PRO A 108 15.83 -22.50 7.00
CA PRO A 108 14.72 -23.27 7.53
C PRO A 108 13.48 -22.96 6.72
N ASP A 109 12.92 -24.00 6.10
CA ASP A 109 11.71 -23.86 5.29
C ASP A 109 10.51 -23.50 6.17
N ILE A 110 10.22 -22.20 6.21
CA ILE A 110 9.12 -21.59 6.95
C ILE A 110 7.78 -22.21 6.56
N VAL A 111 7.61 -22.62 5.29
CA VAL A 111 6.35 -23.18 4.77
C VAL A 111 6.11 -24.59 5.30
N SER A 112 7.11 -25.48 5.25
CA SER A 112 6.95 -26.85 5.77
C SER A 112 6.77 -26.88 7.28
N MET A 113 7.46 -26.02 8.04
CA MET A 113 7.25 -25.91 9.49
C MET A 113 5.83 -25.46 9.83
N TYR A 114 5.29 -24.49 9.09
CA TYR A 114 3.91 -24.05 9.26
C TYR A 114 2.90 -25.16 8.91
N ARG A 115 3.13 -25.90 7.80
CA ARG A 115 2.32 -27.06 7.41
C ARG A 115 2.38 -28.21 8.42
N ALA A 116 3.53 -28.39 9.08
CA ALA A 116 3.69 -29.35 10.17
C ALA A 116 2.97 -28.94 11.46
N GLY A 117 2.36 -27.75 11.50
CA GLY A 117 1.59 -27.24 12.63
C GLY A 117 2.43 -26.53 13.69
N VAL A 118 3.69 -26.18 13.38
CA VAL A 118 4.56 -25.42 14.28
C VAL A 118 4.01 -23.99 14.44
N SER A 119 4.11 -23.43 15.65
CA SER A 119 3.63 -22.08 15.92
C SER A 119 4.48 -21.01 15.23
N ILE A 120 3.87 -19.91 14.81
CA ILE A 120 4.54 -18.76 14.16
C ILE A 120 5.72 -18.24 15.00
N ASP A 121 5.56 -18.25 16.33
CA ASP A 121 6.59 -17.84 17.29
C ASP A 121 7.84 -18.73 17.27
N GLU A 122 7.64 -20.03 17.08
CA GLU A 122 8.71 -21.01 17.06
C GLU A 122 9.42 -21.03 15.70
N ILE A 123 8.67 -20.81 14.62
CA ILE A 123 9.22 -20.61 13.27
C ILE A 123 10.09 -19.35 13.20
N ALA A 124 9.63 -18.25 13.80
CA ALA A 124 10.39 -17.01 13.92
C ALA A 124 11.72 -17.22 14.65
N ARG A 125 11.72 -17.97 15.76
CA ARG A 125 12.93 -18.29 16.52
C ARG A 125 13.87 -19.23 15.76
N ALA A 126 13.33 -20.24 15.08
CA ALA A 126 14.12 -21.20 14.30
C ALA A 126 14.76 -20.54 13.07
N SER A 127 14.08 -19.55 12.48
CA SER A 127 14.53 -18.87 11.25
C SER A 127 15.33 -17.59 11.51
N GLY A 128 15.37 -17.09 12.74
CA GLY A 128 16.01 -15.81 13.07
C GLY A 128 15.28 -14.59 12.50
N VAL A 129 14.00 -14.76 12.13
CA VAL A 129 13.15 -13.80 11.43
C VAL A 129 12.04 -13.33 12.38
N GLY A 130 11.57 -12.09 12.26
CA GLY A 130 10.52 -11.55 13.14
C GLY A 130 9.17 -12.26 12.98
N LYS A 131 8.33 -12.28 14.02
CA LYS A 131 6.98 -12.88 13.96
C LYS A 131 6.13 -12.30 12.83
N THR A 132 6.20 -10.98 12.64
CA THR A 132 5.50 -10.25 11.59
C THR A 132 6.03 -10.62 10.20
N GLU A 133 7.34 -10.86 10.08
CA GLU A 133 7.98 -11.25 8.83
C GLU A 133 7.59 -12.69 8.45
N VAL A 134 7.51 -13.60 9.42
CA VAL A 134 6.99 -14.97 9.21
C VAL A 134 5.52 -14.94 8.78
N GLU A 135 4.69 -14.14 9.45
CA GLU A 135 3.27 -14.00 9.08
C GLU A 135 3.10 -13.41 7.67
N LEU A 136 3.91 -12.41 7.34
CA LEU A 136 3.92 -11.79 6.03
C LEU A 136 4.37 -12.77 4.94
N PHE A 137 5.45 -13.52 5.20
CA PHE A 137 5.97 -14.54 4.30
C PHE A 137 4.93 -15.64 4.01
N LEU A 138 4.23 -16.11 5.04
CA LEU A 138 3.15 -17.09 4.88
C LEU A 138 1.96 -16.52 4.10
N LYS A 139 1.66 -15.23 4.26
CA LYS A 139 0.57 -14.57 3.53
C LYS A 139 0.88 -14.40 2.04
N PHE A 140 2.11 -14.05 1.68
CA PHE A 140 2.52 -13.93 0.28
C PHE A 140 2.63 -15.29 -0.43
N ASN A 141 3.04 -16.33 0.30
CA ASN A 141 3.16 -17.69 -0.25
C ASN A 141 1.88 -18.53 -0.16
N ARG A 142 0.78 -17.98 0.39
CA ARG A 142 -0.55 -18.63 0.34
C ARG A 142 -1.24 -18.48 -1.01
N ASP A 143 -0.86 -17.48 -1.79
CA ASP A 143 -1.49 -17.16 -3.08
C ASP A 143 -0.82 -17.90 -4.26
N THR A 144 0.22 -18.70 -3.99
CA THR A 144 1.00 -19.45 -4.99
C THR A 144 0.61 -20.94 -5.13
N GLU A 145 -0.55 -21.36 -4.61
CA GLU A 145 -1.14 -22.69 -4.87
C GLU A 145 -2.41 -22.63 -5.74
#